data_AF-A0A9W6NQR4-F1
#
_entry.id   AF-A0A9W6NQR4-F1
#
_cell.length_a   1.000
_cell.length_b   1.000
_cell.length_c   1.000
_cell.angle_alpha   90.00
_cell.angle_beta   90.00
_cell.angle_gamma   90.00
#
_symmetry.space_group_name_H-M   'P 1'
#
loop_
_entity.id
_entity.type
_entity.pdbx_description
1 polymer ?
#
loop_
_entity_poly.entity_id
_entity_poly.type
_entity_poly.pdbx_seq_one_letter_code
_entity_poly.pdbx_strand_id
1 'polypeptide(L)'
;MEYDTFIGLVRDQGGVEPGRIDTVSRVAVSVLAQGISADAAAGLADQLPDRFRPYLRHDGPAESYGADEYLRRLGRHIGASPTAAEYAAHAVLMALREAAAGDAYRQLRAELPTDFGPLFEPAGEPRRAELPREGTDPRGTATAPPEAAARERTDTAADATEAPAGGPPDFIGVVSADEFVDQVAERTRLDRGAARLVTETVLETLAMRVSAGQIDDLKPFVPPELHPAFDRGTQRSRGRPRRIALEQFLDEIAVAEGPGVTEEQAAAHARAVLTVLRDIVPEKEYRDTVAQLPKEYSAILPG
;
A
#
# COMPACT_ATOMS: atom_id res chain seq x y z
N MET A 1 -9.27 -6.96 -16.92
CA MET A 1 -9.60 -5.53 -17.23
C MET A 1 -8.32 -4.70 -17.21
N GLU A 2 -8.25 -3.56 -17.91
CA GLU A 2 -7.10 -2.63 -17.81
C GLU A 2 -7.09 -1.84 -16.49
N TYR A 3 -5.89 -1.47 -16.00
CA TYR A 3 -5.74 -0.80 -14.70
C TYR A 3 -6.44 0.56 -14.64
N ASP A 4 -6.22 1.40 -15.64
CA ASP A 4 -6.82 2.74 -15.70
C ASP A 4 -8.36 2.68 -15.83
N THR A 5 -8.90 1.62 -16.44
CA THR A 5 -10.35 1.36 -16.47
C THR A 5 -10.89 1.07 -15.07
N PHE A 6 -10.20 0.24 -14.29
CA PHE A 6 -10.59 -0.04 -12.91
C PHE A 6 -10.54 1.22 -12.04
N ILE A 7 -9.45 2.00 -12.14
CA ILE A 7 -9.31 3.27 -11.43
C ILE A 7 -10.37 4.31 -11.87
N GLY A 8 -10.79 4.27 -13.14
CA GLY A 8 -11.93 5.02 -13.65
C GLY A 8 -13.24 4.63 -12.97
N LEU A 9 -13.55 3.34 -12.87
CA LEU A 9 -14.75 2.85 -12.19
C LEU A 9 -14.82 3.29 -10.73
N VAL A 10 -13.71 3.21 -9.99
CA VAL A 10 -13.65 3.70 -8.59
C VAL A 10 -13.85 5.21 -8.52
N ARG A 11 -13.28 5.98 -9.47
CA ARG A 11 -13.47 7.43 -9.56
C ARG A 11 -14.94 7.80 -9.79
N ASP A 12 -15.63 7.06 -10.65
CA ASP A 12 -17.01 7.35 -11.06
C ASP A 12 -18.03 7.09 -9.93
N GLN A 13 -17.70 6.25 -8.94
CA GLN A 13 -18.51 6.13 -7.72
C GLN A 13 -18.38 7.35 -6.78
N GLY A 14 -17.27 8.09 -6.86
CA GLY A 14 -16.96 9.22 -5.99
C GLY A 14 -16.53 8.80 -4.58
N GLY A 15 -16.47 9.76 -3.66
CA GLY A 15 -16.14 9.52 -2.26
C GLY A 15 -14.65 9.32 -1.94
N VAL A 16 -13.78 9.19 -2.96
CA VAL A 16 -12.32 9.11 -2.82
C VAL A 16 -11.66 10.28 -3.55
N GLU A 17 -10.73 10.96 -2.88
CA GLU A 17 -9.93 12.05 -3.46
C GLU A 17 -9.14 11.57 -4.69
N PRO A 18 -9.13 12.30 -5.83
CA PRO A 18 -8.55 11.82 -7.10
C PRO A 18 -7.11 11.30 -7.01
N GLY A 19 -6.26 11.97 -6.22
CA GLY A 19 -4.86 11.56 -5.99
C GLY A 19 -4.67 10.34 -5.09
N ARG A 20 -5.75 9.83 -4.47
CA ARG A 20 -5.73 8.70 -3.52
C ARG A 20 -6.41 7.44 -4.05
N ILE A 21 -7.08 7.50 -5.20
CA ILE A 21 -7.89 6.39 -5.75
C ILE A 21 -7.05 5.12 -5.95
N ASP A 22 -5.85 5.27 -6.50
CA ASP A 22 -4.90 4.17 -6.74
C ASP A 22 -4.56 3.43 -5.42
N THR A 23 -4.10 4.17 -4.41
CA THR A 23 -3.79 3.64 -3.07
C THR A 23 -4.99 2.99 -2.42
N VAL A 24 -6.12 3.72 -2.37
CA VAL A 24 -7.35 3.24 -1.72
C VAL A 24 -7.85 1.95 -2.37
N SER A 25 -7.75 1.83 -3.70
CA SER A 25 -8.06 0.59 -4.43
C SER A 25 -7.15 -0.56 -4.00
N ARG A 26 -5.83 -0.35 -3.98
CA ARG A 26 -4.85 -1.39 -3.61
C ARG A 26 -5.03 -1.85 -2.15
N VAL A 27 -5.23 -0.91 -1.22
CA VAL A 27 -5.49 -1.20 0.20
C VAL A 27 -6.83 -1.89 0.40
N ALA A 28 -7.92 -1.42 -0.22
CA ALA A 28 -9.25 -2.00 -0.07
C ALA A 28 -9.31 -3.45 -0.62
N VAL A 29 -8.61 -3.73 -1.74
CA VAL A 29 -8.43 -5.10 -2.26
C VAL A 29 -7.58 -5.94 -1.31
N SER A 30 -6.48 -5.41 -0.78
CA SER A 30 -5.61 -6.14 0.15
C SER A 30 -6.29 -6.50 1.46
N VAL A 31 -7.04 -5.57 2.07
CA VAL A 31 -7.84 -5.88 3.26
C VAL A 31 -8.88 -6.95 2.91
N LEU A 32 -9.57 -6.84 1.77
CA LEU A 32 -10.62 -7.77 1.35
C LEU A 32 -10.07 -9.20 1.15
N ALA A 33 -8.87 -9.32 0.59
CA ALA A 33 -8.19 -10.60 0.38
C ALA A 33 -8.02 -11.39 1.69
N GLN A 34 -7.69 -10.71 2.80
CA GLN A 34 -7.59 -11.34 4.13
C GLN A 34 -8.91 -11.95 4.62
N GLY A 35 -10.05 -11.50 4.09
CA GLY A 35 -11.40 -11.94 4.49
C GLY A 35 -11.96 -13.11 3.66
N ILE A 36 -11.22 -13.59 2.66
CA ILE A 36 -11.66 -14.63 1.72
C ILE A 36 -10.60 -15.73 1.57
N SER A 37 -10.96 -16.83 0.93
CA SER A 37 -10.06 -17.94 0.65
C SER A 37 -9.05 -17.58 -0.44
N ALA A 38 -7.89 -18.26 -0.43
CA ALA A 38 -6.90 -18.16 -1.49
C ALA A 38 -7.48 -18.50 -2.88
N ASP A 39 -8.46 -19.42 -2.95
CA ASP A 39 -9.15 -19.77 -4.20
C ASP A 39 -10.01 -18.61 -4.71
N ALA A 40 -10.74 -17.92 -3.81
CA ALA A 40 -11.53 -16.74 -4.18
C ALA A 40 -10.65 -15.56 -4.57
N ALA A 41 -9.55 -15.34 -3.83
CA ALA A 41 -8.58 -14.31 -4.14
C ALA A 41 -7.88 -14.57 -5.49
N ALA A 42 -7.56 -15.83 -5.81
CA ALA A 42 -7.07 -16.23 -7.13
C ALA A 42 -8.11 -15.99 -8.24
N GLY A 43 -9.39 -16.33 -7.99
CA GLY A 43 -10.49 -16.04 -8.92
C GLY A 43 -10.65 -14.55 -9.22
N LEU A 44 -10.46 -13.67 -8.23
CA LEU A 44 -10.38 -12.22 -8.44
C LEU A 44 -9.13 -11.81 -9.22
N ALA A 45 -7.98 -12.40 -8.90
CA ALA A 45 -6.68 -12.09 -9.50
C ALA A 45 -6.64 -12.35 -11.02
N ASP A 46 -7.50 -13.24 -11.52
CA ASP A 46 -7.62 -13.53 -12.96
C ASP A 46 -8.60 -12.63 -13.72
N GLN A 47 -9.46 -11.87 -13.03
CA GLN A 47 -10.36 -10.89 -13.66
C GLN A 47 -9.84 -9.45 -13.57
N LEU A 48 -9.16 -9.15 -12.46
CA LEU A 48 -8.60 -7.84 -12.17
C LEU A 48 -7.33 -7.56 -12.98
N PRO A 49 -6.97 -6.27 -13.17
CA PRO A 49 -5.69 -5.91 -13.77
C PRO A 49 -4.50 -6.53 -13.02
N ASP A 50 -3.46 -6.97 -13.75
CA ASP A 50 -2.30 -7.70 -13.19
C ASP A 50 -1.64 -7.01 -11.99
N ARG A 51 -1.65 -5.68 -11.94
CA ARG A 51 -1.15 -4.86 -10.81
C ARG A 51 -1.86 -5.16 -9.47
N PHE A 52 -3.06 -5.73 -9.48
CA PHE A 52 -3.75 -6.16 -8.26
C PHE A 52 -3.31 -7.54 -7.74
N ARG A 53 -2.62 -8.37 -8.53
CA ARG A 53 -2.20 -9.72 -8.11
C ARG A 53 -1.41 -9.77 -6.80
N PRO A 54 -0.45 -8.86 -6.51
CA PRO A 54 0.27 -8.87 -5.22
C PRO A 54 -0.66 -8.63 -4.03
N TYR A 55 -1.63 -7.72 -4.19
CA TYR A 55 -2.57 -7.36 -3.14
C TYR A 55 -3.64 -8.43 -2.85
N LEU A 56 -3.78 -9.44 -3.71
CA LEU A 56 -4.68 -10.57 -3.51
C LEU A 56 -3.99 -11.77 -2.85
N ARG A 57 -2.66 -11.70 -2.62
CA ARG A 57 -1.93 -12.73 -1.90
C ARG A 57 -2.04 -12.50 -0.39
N HIS A 58 -2.31 -13.56 0.34
CA HIS A 58 -2.26 -13.60 1.80
C HIS A 58 -1.81 -14.99 2.26
N ASP A 59 -1.04 -15.04 3.34
CA ASP A 59 -0.57 -16.29 3.94
C ASP A 59 -1.53 -16.75 5.04
N GLY A 60 -1.84 -18.05 5.04
CA GLY A 60 -2.69 -18.67 6.06
C GLY A 60 -4.19 -18.64 5.75
N PRO A 61 -5.03 -19.05 6.72
CA PRO A 61 -6.47 -19.16 6.53
C PRO A 61 -7.15 -17.78 6.47
N ALA A 62 -8.25 -17.70 5.71
CA ALA A 62 -9.12 -16.53 5.67
C ALA A 62 -9.58 -16.11 7.08
N GLU A 63 -9.45 -14.83 7.41
CA GLU A 63 -10.00 -14.26 8.64
C GLU A 63 -11.50 -14.02 8.48
N SER A 64 -12.34 -14.67 9.28
CA SER A 64 -13.78 -14.40 9.26
C SER A 64 -14.09 -13.10 10.01
N TYR A 65 -14.40 -12.04 9.26
CA TYR A 65 -14.83 -10.75 9.81
C TYR A 65 -15.93 -10.10 8.94
N GLY A 66 -16.82 -9.33 9.58
CA GLY A 66 -17.93 -8.63 8.92
C GLY A 66 -17.57 -7.25 8.37
N ALA A 67 -18.52 -6.62 7.67
CA ALA A 67 -18.33 -5.34 6.99
C ALA A 67 -17.81 -4.23 7.94
N ASP A 68 -18.30 -4.15 9.18
CA ASP A 68 -17.82 -3.17 10.15
C ASP A 68 -16.31 -3.29 10.46
N GLU A 69 -15.76 -4.51 10.46
CA GLU A 69 -14.33 -4.73 10.68
C GLU A 69 -13.53 -4.44 9.41
N TYR A 70 -14.07 -4.77 8.24
CA TYR A 70 -13.51 -4.36 6.94
C TYR A 70 -13.31 -2.84 6.90
N LEU A 71 -14.36 -2.08 7.24
CA LEU A 71 -14.33 -0.61 7.26
C LEU A 71 -13.35 -0.06 8.30
N ARG A 72 -13.27 -0.66 9.50
CA ARG A 72 -12.27 -0.28 10.52
C ARG A 72 -10.83 -0.56 10.07
N ARG A 73 -10.58 -1.69 9.38
CA ARG A 73 -9.27 -2.02 8.83
C ARG A 73 -8.89 -1.07 7.72
N LEU A 74 -9.77 -0.86 6.74
CA LEU A 74 -9.56 0.08 5.64
C LEU A 74 -9.28 1.49 6.17
N GLY A 75 -10.16 2.02 7.04
CA GLY A 75 -10.04 3.36 7.61
C GLY A 75 -8.73 3.59 8.37
N ARG A 76 -8.22 2.59 9.10
CA ARG A 76 -6.89 2.65 9.73
C ARG A 76 -5.77 2.75 8.69
N HIS A 77 -5.74 1.87 7.70
CA HIS A 77 -4.66 1.84 6.69
C HIS A 77 -4.64 3.10 5.80
N ILE A 78 -5.79 3.72 5.52
CA ILE A 78 -5.87 4.94 4.69
C ILE A 78 -6.00 6.24 5.50
N GLY A 79 -5.93 6.18 6.84
CA GLY A 79 -6.08 7.36 7.70
C GLY A 79 -7.41 8.11 7.53
N ALA A 80 -8.50 7.38 7.30
CA ALA A 80 -9.83 7.95 7.03
C ALA A 80 -10.76 7.87 8.25
N SER A 81 -11.72 8.81 8.31
CA SER A 81 -12.87 8.69 9.22
C SER A 81 -13.75 7.49 8.83
N PRO A 82 -14.58 6.94 9.74
CA PRO A 82 -15.45 5.80 9.43
C PRO A 82 -16.31 6.02 8.18
N THR A 83 -16.92 7.20 8.05
CA THR A 83 -17.73 7.57 6.88
C THR A 83 -16.92 7.66 5.59
N ALA A 84 -15.69 8.18 5.63
CA ALA A 84 -14.83 8.22 4.46
C ALA A 84 -14.30 6.82 4.07
N ALA A 85 -14.07 5.94 5.06
CA ALA A 85 -13.75 4.54 4.82
C ALA A 85 -14.94 3.77 4.20
N GLU A 86 -16.17 4.06 4.63
CA GLU A 86 -17.41 3.51 4.05
C GLU A 86 -17.56 3.90 2.57
N TYR A 87 -17.42 5.19 2.23
CA TYR A 87 -17.43 5.63 0.83
C TYR A 87 -16.29 5.03 0.00
N ALA A 88 -15.08 4.93 0.55
CA ALA A 88 -13.94 4.31 -0.11
C ALA A 88 -14.15 2.81 -0.38
N ALA A 89 -14.65 2.07 0.60
CA ALA A 89 -15.02 0.66 0.47
C ALA A 89 -16.08 0.46 -0.60
N HIS A 90 -17.16 1.24 -0.54
CA HIS A 90 -18.26 1.21 -1.50
C HIS A 90 -17.76 1.42 -2.93
N ALA A 91 -16.95 2.46 -3.15
CA ALA A 91 -16.39 2.77 -4.46
C ALA A 91 -15.56 1.63 -5.06
N VAL A 92 -14.70 0.99 -4.25
CA VAL A 92 -13.86 -0.13 -4.70
C VAL A 92 -14.67 -1.41 -4.89
N LEU A 93 -15.60 -1.73 -3.99
CA LEU A 93 -16.43 -2.95 -4.08
C LEU A 93 -17.39 -2.91 -5.27
N MET A 94 -17.88 -1.73 -5.64
CA MET A 94 -18.63 -1.53 -6.89
C MET A 94 -17.77 -1.70 -8.14
N ALA A 95 -16.53 -1.20 -8.16
CA ALA A 95 -15.59 -1.44 -9.25
C ALA A 95 -15.19 -2.94 -9.35
N LEU A 96 -15.00 -3.61 -8.22
CA LEU A 96 -14.77 -5.07 -8.16
C LEU A 96 -15.95 -5.86 -8.72
N ARG A 97 -17.19 -5.46 -8.42
CA ARG A 97 -18.40 -6.09 -8.96
C ARG A 97 -18.48 -6.02 -10.49
N GLU A 98 -18.08 -4.88 -11.07
CA GLU A 98 -18.04 -4.70 -12.53
C GLU A 98 -16.87 -5.48 -13.16
N ALA A 99 -15.70 -5.50 -12.52
CA ALA A 99 -14.51 -6.15 -13.05
C ALA A 99 -14.54 -7.69 -12.92
N ALA A 100 -15.02 -8.23 -11.80
CA ALA A 100 -14.96 -9.67 -11.48
C ALA A 100 -16.17 -10.48 -11.98
N ALA A 101 -16.68 -10.17 -13.17
CA ALA A 101 -17.91 -10.75 -13.70
C ALA A 101 -17.91 -12.30 -13.72
N GLY A 102 -19.10 -12.90 -13.55
CA GLY A 102 -19.27 -14.36 -13.63
C GLY A 102 -18.99 -15.09 -12.32
N ASP A 103 -18.16 -16.12 -12.38
CA ASP A 103 -17.90 -17.02 -11.24
C ASP A 103 -17.06 -16.37 -10.13
N ALA A 104 -16.09 -15.50 -10.46
CA ALA A 104 -15.26 -14.82 -9.48
C ALA A 104 -16.09 -13.97 -8.49
N TYR A 105 -17.02 -13.14 -8.99
CA TYR A 105 -17.94 -12.39 -8.13
C TYR A 105 -18.91 -13.31 -7.38
N ARG A 106 -19.38 -14.42 -7.97
CA ARG A 106 -20.22 -15.39 -7.24
C ARG A 106 -19.48 -16.02 -6.06
N GLN A 107 -18.22 -16.41 -6.25
CA GLN A 107 -17.39 -16.98 -5.20
C GLN A 107 -17.09 -15.96 -4.10
N LEU A 108 -16.66 -14.74 -4.47
CA LEU A 108 -16.50 -13.62 -3.53
C LEU A 108 -17.77 -13.39 -2.69
N ARG A 109 -18.94 -13.32 -3.33
CA ARG A 109 -20.23 -13.12 -2.65
C ARG A 109 -20.72 -14.31 -1.83
N ALA A 110 -20.17 -15.51 -2.03
CA ALA A 110 -20.48 -16.70 -1.24
C ALA A 110 -19.63 -16.81 0.03
N GLU A 111 -18.41 -16.25 0.02
CA GLU A 111 -17.48 -16.27 1.15
C GLU A 111 -17.64 -15.06 2.08
N LEU A 112 -18.01 -13.88 1.55
CA LEU A 112 -18.25 -12.69 2.37
C LEU A 112 -19.51 -12.84 3.24
N PRO A 113 -19.46 -12.45 4.53
CA PRO A 113 -20.64 -12.33 5.38
C PRO A 113 -21.72 -11.43 4.79
N THR A 114 -22.98 -11.70 5.15
CA THR A 114 -24.16 -11.06 4.54
C THR A 114 -24.22 -9.54 4.76
N ASP A 115 -23.60 -9.04 5.82
CA ASP A 115 -23.53 -7.61 6.17
C ASP A 115 -22.71 -6.77 5.17
N PHE A 116 -21.89 -7.40 4.32
CA PHE A 116 -21.27 -6.73 3.17
C PHE A 116 -22.28 -6.35 2.08
N GLY A 117 -23.50 -6.87 2.08
CA GLY A 117 -24.52 -6.64 1.03
C GLY A 117 -24.67 -5.18 0.59
N PRO A 118 -24.92 -4.22 1.52
CA PRO A 118 -25.08 -2.80 1.19
C PRO A 118 -23.88 -2.15 0.49
N LEU A 119 -22.66 -2.67 0.68
CA LEU A 119 -21.45 -2.14 0.04
C LEU A 119 -21.35 -2.52 -1.46
N PHE A 120 -22.19 -3.44 -1.96
CA PHE A 120 -22.26 -3.86 -3.36
C PHE A 120 -23.54 -3.40 -4.07
N GLU A 121 -24.41 -2.65 -3.38
CA GLU A 121 -25.58 -1.98 -3.95
C GLU A 121 -25.20 -0.56 -4.38
N PRO A 122 -25.74 0.00 -5.49
CA PRO A 122 -25.52 1.41 -5.80
C PRO A 122 -25.94 2.26 -4.61
N ALA A 123 -25.13 3.26 -4.22
CA ALA A 123 -25.47 4.15 -3.13
C ALA A 123 -26.84 4.79 -3.43
N GLY A 124 -27.87 4.40 -2.66
CA GLY A 124 -29.23 4.87 -2.87
C GLY A 124 -29.24 6.38 -2.87
N GLU A 125 -29.86 7.00 -3.88
CA GLU A 125 -29.74 8.44 -4.15
C GLU A 125 -29.81 9.23 -2.85
N PRO A 126 -28.80 10.08 -2.52
CA PRO A 126 -28.87 10.92 -1.34
C PRO A 126 -30.15 11.72 -1.47
N ARG A 127 -31.10 11.48 -0.56
CA ARG A 127 -32.50 11.92 -0.67
C ARG A 127 -32.52 13.44 -0.77
N ARG A 128 -32.47 13.96 -2.01
CA ARG A 128 -32.34 15.38 -2.30
C ARG A 128 -33.49 16.07 -1.59
N ALA A 129 -33.15 16.98 -0.67
CA ALA A 129 -34.13 17.94 -0.18
C ALA A 129 -34.78 18.57 -1.42
N GLU A 130 -36.11 18.53 -1.49
CA GLU A 130 -36.86 18.89 -2.68
C GLU A 130 -36.62 20.36 -3.04
N LEU A 131 -35.69 20.61 -3.96
CA LEU A 131 -35.52 21.91 -4.59
C LEU A 131 -36.47 21.98 -5.79
N PRO A 132 -37.27 23.06 -5.92
CA PRO A 132 -38.27 23.19 -6.99
C PRO A 132 -37.69 23.05 -8.41
N ARG A 133 -38.50 22.50 -9.32
CA ARG A 133 -38.12 22.28 -10.72
C ARG A 133 -38.31 23.54 -11.58
N GLU A 134 -37.24 23.94 -12.24
CA GLU A 134 -37.23 24.63 -13.54
C GLU A 134 -36.33 23.78 -14.47
N GLY A 135 -36.51 23.65 -15.79
CA GLY A 135 -37.47 24.27 -16.70
C GLY A 135 -37.04 24.15 -18.16
N THR A 136 -37.04 22.93 -18.74
CA THR A 136 -37.01 22.60 -20.20
C THR A 136 -36.01 23.30 -21.16
N ASP A 137 -34.96 22.57 -21.60
CA ASP A 137 -34.76 21.93 -22.94
C ASP A 137 -35.10 22.71 -24.26
N PRO A 138 -34.65 22.33 -25.50
CA PRO A 138 -33.48 21.54 -25.99
C PRO A 138 -32.64 22.24 -27.11
N ARG A 139 -31.51 21.63 -27.53
CA ARG A 139 -31.13 21.24 -28.94
C ARG A 139 -29.61 21.16 -29.19
N GLY A 140 -29.13 20.11 -29.87
CA GLY A 140 -27.76 20.07 -30.44
C GLY A 140 -27.19 18.68 -30.80
N THR A 141 -27.66 18.08 -31.90
CA THR A 141 -27.12 16.86 -32.56
C THR A 141 -25.59 16.86 -32.72
N ALA A 142 -24.83 15.83 -32.27
CA ALA A 142 -24.60 14.49 -32.88
C ALA A 142 -23.72 14.47 -34.16
N THR A 143 -22.63 13.68 -34.16
CA THR A 143 -22.11 12.78 -35.26
C THR A 143 -20.61 12.44 -35.08
N ALA A 144 -20.23 11.18 -35.34
CA ALA A 144 -18.85 10.64 -35.48
C ALA A 144 -18.90 9.29 -36.24
N PRO A 145 -17.76 8.59 -36.54
CA PRO A 145 -16.46 9.04 -37.05
C PRO A 145 -16.37 8.69 -38.57
N PRO A 146 -15.78 7.59 -39.13
CA PRO A 146 -14.71 6.61 -38.73
C PRO A 146 -13.48 6.54 -39.69
N GLU A 147 -12.38 5.89 -39.27
CA GLU A 147 -11.37 5.11 -40.05
C GLU A 147 -10.12 4.85 -39.15
N ALA A 148 -9.30 3.77 -39.17
CA ALA A 148 -9.37 2.33 -39.50
C ALA A 148 -8.00 1.86 -40.08
N ALA A 149 -7.56 0.64 -39.75
CA ALA A 149 -6.32 -0.05 -40.20
C ALA A 149 -4.97 0.47 -39.63
N ALA A 150 -3.92 -0.34 -39.40
CA ALA A 150 -3.79 -1.81 -39.22
C ALA A 150 -2.38 -2.17 -38.70
N ARG A 151 -2.24 -3.33 -38.01
CA ARG A 151 -1.19 -4.41 -38.06
C ARG A 151 0.30 -4.05 -38.30
N GLU A 152 1.32 -4.77 -37.80
CA GLU A 152 1.48 -5.90 -36.86
C GLU A 152 2.99 -6.04 -36.47
N ARG A 153 3.27 -6.84 -35.42
CA ARG A 153 4.47 -7.67 -35.08
C ARG A 153 5.61 -7.72 -36.12
N THR A 154 6.91 -7.76 -35.76
CA THR A 154 7.71 -8.85 -35.10
C THR A 154 9.16 -8.36 -34.88
N ASP A 155 10.13 -8.99 -34.19
CA ASP A 155 10.25 -9.98 -33.09
C ASP A 155 11.78 -10.21 -32.81
N THR A 156 12.15 -10.94 -31.75
CA THR A 156 13.40 -11.72 -31.56
C THR A 156 14.70 -11.04 -31.06
N ALA A 157 14.79 -10.96 -29.73
CA ALA A 157 15.78 -11.57 -28.81
C ALA A 157 17.20 -12.04 -29.25
N ALA A 158 18.18 -11.81 -28.35
CA ALA A 158 19.26 -12.73 -27.91
C ALA A 158 19.91 -12.09 -26.64
N ASP A 159 19.72 -12.62 -25.41
CA ASP A 159 20.31 -13.80 -24.76
C ASP A 159 21.57 -13.47 -23.93
N ALA A 160 21.49 -13.72 -22.60
CA ALA A 160 22.63 -13.84 -21.67
C ALA A 160 22.20 -14.40 -20.28
N THR A 161 22.08 -15.72 -20.18
CA THR A 161 22.51 -16.56 -19.02
C THR A 161 21.89 -16.34 -17.61
N GLU A 162 21.13 -17.34 -17.15
CA GLU A 162 20.60 -17.47 -15.78
C GLU A 162 21.64 -17.84 -14.69
N ALA A 163 21.38 -17.34 -13.48
CA ALA A 163 21.79 -17.89 -12.19
C ALA A 163 20.58 -17.78 -11.23
N PRO A 164 20.45 -18.60 -10.16
CA PRO A 164 19.14 -18.90 -9.57
C PRO A 164 18.51 -17.68 -8.87
N ALA A 165 17.53 -17.09 -9.55
CA ALA A 165 16.72 -16.00 -9.01
C ALA A 165 15.69 -16.55 -8.02
N GLY A 166 16.04 -16.57 -6.74
CA GLY A 166 15.02 -16.36 -5.71
C GLY A 166 14.40 -14.99 -5.98
N GLY A 167 13.11 -14.95 -6.33
CA GLY A 167 12.41 -13.70 -6.59
C GLY A 167 12.45 -12.77 -5.37
N PRO A 168 12.23 -11.45 -5.55
CA PRO A 168 12.01 -10.58 -4.41
C PRO A 168 10.87 -11.15 -3.54
N PRO A 169 10.96 -11.05 -2.20
CA PRO A 169 9.91 -11.57 -1.32
C PRO A 169 8.57 -10.92 -1.67
N ASP A 170 7.50 -11.70 -1.55
CA ASP A 170 6.14 -11.24 -1.85
C ASP A 170 5.81 -9.98 -1.05
N PHE A 171 5.62 -8.87 -1.77
CA PHE A 171 5.33 -7.58 -1.17
C PHE A 171 3.83 -7.48 -0.83
N ILE A 172 3.55 -7.68 0.45
CA ILE A 172 2.23 -7.59 1.11
C ILE A 172 1.92 -6.13 1.52
N GLY A 173 2.93 -5.25 1.55
CA GLY A 173 2.82 -3.89 2.07
C GLY A 173 1.80 -2.98 1.38
N VAL A 174 1.17 -2.12 2.19
CA VAL A 174 -0.02 -1.32 1.85
C VAL A 174 0.27 0.05 1.22
N VAL A 175 1.52 0.51 1.22
CA VAL A 175 1.94 1.80 0.65
C VAL A 175 2.98 1.60 -0.45
N SER A 176 3.08 2.52 -1.42
CA SER A 176 4.23 2.58 -2.32
C SER A 176 5.46 3.20 -1.64
N ALA A 177 6.66 3.02 -2.22
CA ALA A 177 7.87 3.72 -1.77
C ALA A 177 7.71 5.25 -1.84
N ASP A 178 6.97 5.73 -2.83
CA ASP A 178 6.63 7.12 -3.03
C ASP A 178 5.80 7.68 -1.86
N GLU A 179 4.79 6.94 -1.41
CA GLU A 179 3.93 7.32 -0.29
C GLU A 179 4.63 7.19 1.07
N PHE A 180 5.50 6.19 1.23
CA PHE A 180 6.37 6.08 2.40
C PHE A 180 7.21 7.36 2.55
N VAL A 181 7.85 7.77 1.45
CA VAL A 181 8.70 8.96 1.40
C VAL A 181 7.91 10.24 1.64
N ASP A 182 6.70 10.37 1.09
CA ASP A 182 5.83 11.54 1.36
C ASP A 182 5.40 11.61 2.83
N GLN A 183 5.09 10.48 3.47
CA GLN A 183 4.78 10.44 4.90
C GLN A 183 5.97 10.83 5.78
N VAL A 184 7.21 10.49 5.36
CA VAL A 184 8.44 10.96 6.02
C VAL A 184 8.68 12.46 5.75
N ALA A 185 8.47 12.92 4.52
CA ALA A 185 8.60 14.33 4.12
C ALA A 185 7.68 15.24 4.93
N GLU A 186 6.40 14.84 5.10
CA GLU A 186 5.43 15.56 5.92
C GLU A 186 5.88 15.66 7.39
N ARG A 187 6.29 14.53 7.99
CA ARG A 187 6.72 14.46 9.41
C ARG A 187 8.01 15.25 9.67
N THR A 188 8.92 15.32 8.71
CA THR A 188 10.23 16.01 8.82
C THR A 188 10.23 17.44 8.29
N ARG A 189 9.25 17.81 7.46
CA ARG A 189 9.20 19.04 6.64
C ARG A 189 10.38 19.18 5.65
N LEU A 190 10.91 18.05 5.17
CA LEU A 190 11.92 17.99 4.12
C LEU A 190 11.25 17.96 2.73
N ASP A 191 12.01 18.29 1.69
CA ASP A 191 11.61 17.96 0.33
C ASP A 191 11.68 16.45 0.08
N ARG A 192 11.02 15.98 -0.99
CA ARG A 192 10.93 14.56 -1.33
C ARG A 192 12.30 13.87 -1.51
N GLY A 193 13.29 14.57 -2.07
CA GLY A 193 14.63 14.02 -2.29
C GLY A 193 15.39 13.84 -0.98
N ALA A 194 15.35 14.85 -0.12
CA ALA A 194 15.90 14.76 1.24
C ALA A 194 15.18 13.71 2.10
N ALA A 195 13.84 13.62 2.04
CA ALA A 195 13.07 12.61 2.74
C ALA A 195 13.38 11.17 2.26
N ARG A 196 13.62 10.97 0.95
CA ARG A 196 14.08 9.70 0.39
C ARG A 196 15.46 9.30 0.92
N LEU A 197 16.41 10.23 0.95
CA LEU A 197 17.74 10.02 1.52
C LEU A 197 17.66 9.62 3.01
N VAL A 198 16.94 10.41 3.81
CA VAL A 198 16.68 10.13 5.23
C VAL A 198 16.09 8.73 5.43
N THR A 199 15.07 8.39 4.63
CA THR A 199 14.43 7.07 4.69
C THR A 199 15.45 5.95 4.49
N GLU A 200 16.23 6.00 3.41
CA GLU A 200 17.24 4.97 3.15
C GLU A 200 18.34 4.92 4.21
N THR A 201 18.82 6.08 4.70
CA THR A 201 19.85 6.15 5.74
C THR A 201 19.39 5.53 7.07
N VAL A 202 18.16 5.80 7.50
CA VAL A 202 17.60 5.22 8.73
C VAL A 202 17.36 3.72 8.56
N LEU A 203 16.84 3.27 7.42
CA LEU A 203 16.62 1.83 7.16
C LEU A 203 17.95 1.05 7.08
N GLU A 204 18.99 1.62 6.45
CA GLU A 204 20.34 1.03 6.41
C GLU A 204 20.96 0.92 7.82
N THR A 205 20.86 1.98 8.62
CA THR A 205 21.38 1.99 10.00
C THR A 205 20.59 1.04 10.91
N LEU A 206 19.26 0.94 10.73
CA LEU A 206 18.41 -0.03 11.43
C LEU A 206 18.81 -1.48 11.10
N ALA A 207 19.04 -1.80 9.83
CA ALA A 207 19.51 -3.13 9.39
C ALA A 207 20.95 -3.47 9.83
N MET A 208 21.74 -2.48 10.26
CA MET A 208 22.98 -2.74 10.99
C MET A 208 22.72 -3.13 12.46
N ARG A 209 21.61 -2.67 13.07
CA ARG A 209 21.31 -2.86 14.49
C ARG A 209 20.44 -4.09 14.78
N VAL A 210 19.48 -4.45 13.94
CA VAL A 210 18.62 -5.64 14.14
C VAL A 210 19.15 -6.88 13.42
N SER A 211 18.56 -8.05 13.67
CA SER A 211 18.98 -9.30 13.03
C SER A 211 18.56 -9.37 11.56
N ALA A 212 19.32 -10.12 10.74
CA ALA A 212 18.97 -10.33 9.33
C ALA A 212 17.58 -10.99 9.16
N GLY A 213 17.24 -11.95 10.02
CA GLY A 213 15.89 -12.54 10.05
C GLY A 213 14.80 -11.49 10.26
N GLN A 214 14.97 -10.55 11.20
CA GLN A 214 14.01 -9.47 11.41
C GLN A 214 13.89 -8.54 10.20
N ILE A 215 14.99 -8.32 9.46
CA ILE A 215 14.94 -7.56 8.21
C ILE A 215 14.16 -8.32 7.13
N ASP A 216 14.35 -9.63 7.04
CA ASP A 216 13.59 -10.47 6.12
C ASP A 216 12.10 -10.58 6.53
N ASP A 217 11.77 -10.50 7.82
CA ASP A 217 10.39 -10.38 8.33
C ASP A 217 9.75 -9.00 8.03
N LEU A 218 10.56 -7.93 7.92
CA LEU A 218 10.08 -6.58 7.57
C LEU A 218 9.90 -6.36 6.07
N LYS A 219 10.75 -6.98 5.23
CA LYS A 219 10.76 -6.80 3.76
C LYS A 219 9.39 -6.99 3.08
N PRO A 220 8.56 -8.00 3.42
CA PRO A 220 7.22 -8.15 2.84
C PRO A 220 6.32 -6.91 3.00
N PHE A 221 6.51 -6.11 4.05
CA PHE A 221 5.67 -4.95 4.37
C PHE A 221 6.27 -3.62 3.95
N VAL A 222 7.56 -3.60 3.58
CA VAL A 222 8.30 -2.40 3.16
C VAL A 222 8.45 -2.39 1.64
N PRO A 223 8.22 -1.26 0.94
CA PRO A 223 8.32 -1.19 -0.52
C PRO A 223 9.65 -1.74 -1.09
N PRO A 224 9.63 -2.55 -2.17
CA PRO A 224 10.83 -3.15 -2.75
C PRO A 224 11.92 -2.15 -3.14
N GLU A 225 11.56 -0.93 -3.52
CA GLU A 225 12.49 0.14 -3.86
C GLU A 225 13.31 0.64 -2.66
N LEU A 226 12.92 0.28 -1.42
CA LEU A 226 13.63 0.58 -0.18
C LEU A 226 14.44 -0.62 0.35
N HIS A 227 14.22 -1.84 -0.18
CA HIS A 227 15.00 -3.03 0.21
C HIS A 227 16.51 -2.87 0.03
N PRO A 228 17.04 -2.16 -1.00
CA PRO A 228 18.48 -1.94 -1.13
C PRO A 228 19.13 -1.26 0.10
N ALA A 229 18.40 -0.43 0.86
CA ALA A 229 18.91 0.15 2.10
C ALA A 229 19.10 -0.91 3.19
N PHE A 230 18.10 -1.78 3.37
CA PHE A 230 18.21 -2.93 4.26
C PHE A 230 19.35 -3.87 3.85
N ASP A 231 19.48 -4.20 2.57
CA ASP A 231 20.54 -5.10 2.08
C ASP A 231 21.95 -4.52 2.29
N ARG A 232 22.14 -3.21 2.07
CA ARG A 232 23.39 -2.50 2.41
C ARG A 232 23.69 -2.61 3.91
N GLY A 233 22.71 -2.36 4.77
CA GLY A 233 22.87 -2.44 6.23
C GLY A 233 23.21 -3.85 6.71
N THR A 234 22.50 -4.86 6.20
CA THR A 234 22.75 -6.28 6.47
C THR A 234 24.13 -6.72 5.96
N GLN A 235 24.58 -6.23 4.80
CA GLN A 235 25.92 -6.51 4.27
C GLN A 235 27.01 -5.88 5.16
N ARG A 236 26.84 -4.63 5.59
CA ARG A 236 27.75 -3.92 6.51
C ARG A 236 27.86 -4.61 7.87
N SER A 237 26.76 -5.16 8.38
CA SER A 237 26.71 -5.94 9.63
C SER A 237 27.12 -7.42 9.45
N ARG A 238 27.34 -7.87 8.21
CA ARG A 238 27.60 -9.27 7.83
C ARG A 238 26.52 -10.23 8.33
N GLY A 239 25.26 -9.78 8.27
CA GLY A 239 24.08 -10.52 8.74
C GLY A 239 23.98 -10.67 10.26
N ARG A 240 24.80 -9.95 11.04
CA ARG A 240 24.83 -10.07 12.51
C ARG A 240 24.58 -8.71 13.16
N PRO A 241 23.57 -8.56 14.04
CA PRO A 241 23.23 -7.28 14.65
C PRO A 241 24.44 -6.68 15.39
N ARG A 242 24.85 -5.47 14.99
CA ARG A 242 25.92 -4.72 15.65
C ARG A 242 25.40 -4.16 16.97
N ARG A 243 26.26 -4.12 18.00
CA ARG A 243 25.97 -3.39 19.24
C ARG A 243 26.26 -1.90 19.02
N ILE A 244 25.25 -1.17 18.55
CA ILE A 244 25.29 0.27 18.32
C ILE A 244 24.45 0.93 19.43
N ALA A 245 25.06 1.82 20.20
CA ALA A 245 24.36 2.67 21.18
C ALA A 245 23.48 3.71 20.47
N LEU A 246 22.50 4.32 21.14
CA LEU A 246 21.64 5.32 20.48
C LEU A 246 22.44 6.52 19.96
N GLU A 247 23.35 7.07 20.75
CA GLU A 247 24.15 8.23 20.34
C GLU A 247 25.00 7.91 19.09
N GLN A 248 25.59 6.72 19.04
CA GLN A 248 26.32 6.24 17.86
C GLN A 248 25.39 5.98 16.66
N PHE A 249 24.17 5.50 16.88
CA PHE A 249 23.18 5.29 15.83
C PHE A 249 22.75 6.62 15.19
N LEU A 250 22.57 7.66 16.01
CA LEU A 250 22.25 9.01 15.55
C LEU A 250 23.45 9.70 14.86
N ASP A 251 24.67 9.48 15.33
CA ASP A 251 25.90 9.93 14.67
C ASP A 251 26.12 9.23 13.31
N GLU A 252 25.94 7.90 13.23
CA GLU A 252 26.01 7.16 11.95
C GLU A 252 24.95 7.67 10.95
N ILE A 253 23.76 8.11 11.40
CA ILE A 253 22.73 8.76 10.56
C ILE A 253 23.16 10.17 10.14
N ALA A 254 23.54 11.05 11.08
CA ALA A 254 23.89 12.44 10.79
C ALA A 254 25.06 12.55 9.80
N VAL A 255 26.09 11.69 9.96
CA VAL A 255 27.24 11.61 9.05
C VAL A 255 26.83 11.14 7.65
N ALA A 256 25.85 10.24 7.54
CA ALA A 256 25.37 9.72 6.26
C ALA A 256 24.40 10.67 5.53
N GLU A 257 23.60 11.46 6.26
CA GLU A 257 22.72 12.48 5.68
C GLU A 257 23.50 13.72 5.19
N GLY A 258 24.57 14.12 5.89
CA GLY A 258 25.54 15.09 5.37
C GLY A 258 25.96 16.20 6.35
N PRO A 259 26.85 17.10 5.89
CA PRO A 259 27.43 18.13 6.74
C PRO A 259 26.37 19.14 7.21
N GLY A 260 26.25 19.29 8.53
CA GLY A 260 25.35 20.24 9.17
C GLY A 260 24.08 19.64 9.77
N VAL A 261 23.84 18.34 9.58
CA VAL A 261 22.79 17.61 10.31
C VAL A 261 23.22 17.44 11.78
N THR A 262 22.37 17.85 12.71
CA THR A 262 22.60 17.65 14.15
C THR A 262 22.05 16.31 14.63
N GLU A 263 22.53 15.83 15.78
CA GLU A 263 22.00 14.64 16.45
C GLU A 263 20.49 14.76 16.74
N GLU A 264 19.99 15.97 17.04
CA GLU A 264 18.56 16.24 17.25
C GLU A 264 17.75 16.10 15.94
N GLN A 265 18.31 16.54 14.80
CA GLN A 265 17.69 16.33 13.49
C GLN A 265 17.69 14.84 13.13
N ALA A 266 18.82 14.14 13.28
CA ALA A 266 18.91 12.70 13.08
C ALA A 266 17.91 11.92 13.97
N ALA A 267 17.69 12.36 15.21
CA ALA A 267 16.69 11.77 16.11
C ALA A 267 15.25 12.02 15.64
N ALA A 268 14.95 13.21 15.13
CA ALA A 268 13.64 13.54 14.55
C ALA A 268 13.38 12.74 13.26
N HIS A 269 14.40 12.60 12.41
CA HIS A 269 14.39 11.82 11.18
C HIS A 269 14.20 10.33 11.45
N ALA A 270 14.98 9.75 12.37
CA ALA A 270 14.81 8.37 12.82
C ALA A 270 13.40 8.11 13.37
N ARG A 271 12.88 9.02 14.21
CA ARG A 271 11.51 8.92 14.73
C ARG A 271 10.47 8.96 13.61
N ALA A 272 10.62 9.82 12.61
CA ALA A 272 9.70 9.91 11.48
C ALA A 272 9.62 8.60 10.70
N VAL A 273 10.78 8.02 10.33
CA VAL A 273 10.85 6.74 9.59
C VAL A 273 10.33 5.57 10.44
N LEU A 274 10.68 5.50 11.72
CA LEU A 274 10.18 4.46 12.64
C LEU A 274 8.66 4.59 12.90
N THR A 275 8.10 5.80 12.82
CA THR A 275 6.64 6.02 12.86
C THR A 275 5.98 5.46 11.61
N VAL A 276 6.48 5.79 10.41
CA VAL A 276 5.92 5.25 9.15
C VAL A 276 6.06 3.73 9.08
N LEU A 277 7.16 3.13 9.57
CA LEU A 277 7.28 1.69 9.71
C LEU A 277 6.18 1.11 10.62
N ARG A 278 5.92 1.70 11.79
CA ARG A 278 4.83 1.25 12.68
C ARG A 278 3.45 1.34 12.02
N ASP A 279 3.23 2.36 11.19
CA ASP A 279 1.94 2.61 10.54
C ASP A 279 1.63 1.58 9.42
N ILE A 280 2.65 0.94 8.82
CA ILE A 280 2.48 0.02 7.67
C ILE A 280 2.84 -1.44 7.94
N VAL A 281 3.67 -1.71 8.95
CA VAL A 281 4.13 -3.06 9.32
C VAL A 281 3.16 -3.66 10.36
N PRO A 282 2.83 -4.96 10.31
CA PRO A 282 2.02 -5.60 11.34
C PRO A 282 2.58 -5.39 12.75
N GLU A 283 1.69 -5.13 13.71
CA GLU A 283 2.02 -4.86 15.13
C GLU A 283 2.86 -5.97 15.79
N LYS A 284 2.85 -7.20 15.25
CA LYS A 284 3.79 -8.25 15.67
C LYS A 284 5.22 -7.90 15.24
N GLU A 285 5.48 -7.75 13.95
CA GLU A 285 6.84 -7.54 13.42
C GLU A 285 7.44 -6.20 13.89
N TYR A 286 6.61 -5.18 14.07
CA TYR A 286 7.07 -3.93 14.68
C TYR A 286 7.51 -4.13 16.15
N ARG A 287 6.75 -4.88 16.96
CA ARG A 287 7.15 -5.19 18.35
C ARG A 287 8.38 -6.10 18.42
N ASP A 288 8.50 -7.07 17.53
CA ASP A 288 9.66 -7.98 17.48
C ASP A 288 10.93 -7.23 17.04
N THR A 289 10.80 -6.23 16.16
CA THR A 289 11.85 -5.26 15.84
C THR A 289 12.25 -4.44 17.06
N VAL A 290 11.28 -3.82 17.76
CA VAL A 290 11.52 -3.02 18.98
C VAL A 290 12.17 -3.85 20.08
N ALA A 291 11.79 -5.11 20.25
CA ALA A 291 12.36 -6.02 21.26
C ALA A 291 13.85 -6.32 21.05
N GLN A 292 14.39 -6.12 19.84
CA GLN A 292 15.82 -6.27 19.54
C GLN A 292 16.64 -5.00 19.82
N LEU A 293 15.99 -3.85 20.02
CA LEU A 293 16.64 -2.58 20.33
C LEU A 293 16.96 -2.45 21.83
N PRO A 294 18.03 -1.72 22.21
CA PRO A 294 18.30 -1.44 23.62
C PRO A 294 17.34 -0.37 24.14
N LYS A 295 17.09 -0.36 25.46
CA LYS A 295 16.08 0.49 26.11
C LYS A 295 16.21 1.98 25.76
N GLU A 296 17.43 2.47 25.61
CA GLU A 296 17.74 3.85 25.18
C GLU A 296 17.02 4.29 23.89
N TYR A 297 16.80 3.40 22.92
CA TYR A 297 16.12 3.73 21.66
C TYR A 297 14.64 4.13 21.86
N SER A 298 14.05 3.86 23.03
CA SER A 298 12.71 4.38 23.38
C SER A 298 12.58 5.90 23.26
N ALA A 299 13.69 6.65 23.31
CA ALA A 299 13.71 8.08 23.04
C ALA A 299 13.27 8.45 21.62
N ILE A 300 13.53 7.60 20.61
CA ILE A 300 13.20 7.82 19.19
C ILE A 300 12.03 6.96 18.66
N LEU A 301 11.48 6.05 19.46
CA LEU A 301 10.28 5.31 19.07
C LEU A 301 9.02 6.21 19.14
N PRO A 302 8.02 6.00 18.26
CA PRO A 302 6.68 6.52 18.45
C PRO A 302 6.03 5.93 19.71
N GLY A 303 5.25 6.76 20.43
CA GLY A 303 4.58 6.41 21.70
C GLY A 303 3.28 5.64 21.56
#